data_AF-A0A316U1E6-F1
#
_entry.id   AF-A0A316U1E6-F1
#
_cell.length_a   1.000
_cell.length_b   1.000
_cell.length_c   1.000
_cell.angle_alpha   90.00
_cell.angle_beta   90.00
_cell.angle_gamma   90.00
#
_symmetry.space_group_name_H-M   'P 1'
#
loop_
_entity.id
_entity.type
_entity.pdbx_description
1 polymer ?
#
loop_
_entity_poly.entity_id
_entity_poly.type
_entity_poly.pdbx_seq_one_letter_code
_entity_poly.pdbx_strand_id
1 'polypeptide(L)'
;MKLTLAFLGLAMAAAAASSVKADDLSGLSDDELVMLAVASTNQTDGPSPWDWPNMEAAEAEIATNTSDSTVNVIVPDADDEASKRSVKTELYNLGNVISKRDEFRTLTDGTDPAYSNAALQAPSYLTYTVISNTTSYDTAKASCLAYCDSVKGCVSANMYNEIGNPLLDHVFSEKSNRKCAVYGDIPTLSQMTNKGGQQLYGKNSPANYITNSALFSLYAADTPATPSGYTNVFGPLKGATSAGPAKGYMGYDFITQYSPQQCADLCDARGADPVGGRCKFFNIWRGVVGGKPTTYTCSYFYATTDASTATNYGDAVNKVTVTYSRGYSLN
;
A
#
# COMPACT_ATOMS: atom_id res chain seq x y z
N MET A 1 -21.38 -41.92 -12.56
CA MET A 1 -20.58 -41.49 -13.73
C MET A 1 -20.06 -40.09 -13.44
N LYS A 2 -18.73 -39.93 -13.31
CA LYS A 2 -18.07 -38.63 -13.18
C LYS A 2 -17.92 -38.06 -14.59
N LEU A 3 -18.51 -36.91 -14.87
CA LEU A 3 -18.33 -36.19 -16.14
C LEU A 3 -17.49 -34.94 -15.87
N THR A 4 -16.26 -34.98 -16.35
CA THR A 4 -15.31 -33.88 -16.41
C THR A 4 -15.78 -32.90 -17.48
N LEU A 5 -15.99 -31.62 -17.17
CA LEU A 5 -16.25 -30.59 -18.18
C LEU A 5 -15.03 -29.67 -18.29
N ALA A 6 -14.48 -29.64 -19.50
CA ALA A 6 -13.27 -28.93 -19.86
C ALA A 6 -13.52 -27.43 -20.08
N PHE A 7 -12.45 -26.67 -19.79
CA PHE A 7 -12.24 -25.26 -20.02
C PHE A 7 -12.58 -24.80 -21.45
N LEU A 8 -13.20 -23.62 -21.57
CA LEU A 8 -13.07 -22.77 -22.75
C LEU A 8 -12.65 -21.37 -22.27
N GLY A 9 -11.36 -21.08 -22.45
CA GLY A 9 -10.73 -19.82 -22.08
C GLY A 9 -10.99 -18.71 -23.10
N LEU A 10 -11.06 -17.50 -22.54
CA LEU A 10 -11.16 -16.19 -23.18
C LEU A 10 -10.15 -15.98 -24.32
N ALA A 11 -10.63 -15.44 -25.44
CA ALA A 11 -9.79 -14.68 -26.36
C ALA A 11 -9.65 -13.25 -25.80
N MET A 12 -8.47 -12.88 -25.32
CA MET A 12 -8.12 -11.48 -25.03
C MET A 12 -7.43 -10.86 -26.25
N ALA A 13 -7.83 -9.62 -26.54
CA ALA A 13 -7.15 -8.75 -27.49
C ALA A 13 -5.73 -8.46 -26.98
N ALA A 14 -4.73 -8.88 -27.76
CA ALA A 14 -3.34 -8.49 -27.54
C ALA A 14 -3.16 -7.02 -27.93
N ALA A 15 -3.23 -6.12 -26.96
CA ALA A 15 -2.53 -4.85 -27.07
C ALA A 15 -1.03 -5.16 -26.93
N ALA A 16 -0.22 -4.68 -27.87
CA ALA A 16 1.22 -4.89 -27.87
C ALA A 16 1.83 -4.21 -26.62
N ALA A 17 2.06 -4.99 -25.57
CA ALA A 17 2.97 -4.62 -24.50
C ALA A 17 4.39 -4.81 -25.02
N SER A 18 5.14 -3.72 -25.17
CA SER A 18 6.57 -3.75 -25.40
C SER A 18 7.26 -4.31 -24.16
N SER A 19 7.47 -5.62 -24.14
CA SER A 19 8.28 -6.29 -23.13
C SER A 19 9.71 -5.76 -23.20
N VAL A 20 10.18 -5.11 -22.13
CA VAL A 20 11.60 -4.78 -21.96
C VAL A 20 12.40 -6.09 -22.04
N LYS A 21 13.35 -6.20 -22.96
CA LYS A 21 14.20 -7.38 -23.06
C LYS A 21 15.06 -7.46 -21.80
N ALA A 22 15.22 -8.65 -21.23
CA ALA A 22 16.05 -8.87 -20.05
C ALA A 22 17.50 -8.38 -20.19
N ASP A 23 18.02 -8.30 -21.42
CA ASP A 23 19.36 -7.76 -21.73
C ASP A 23 19.51 -6.27 -21.37
N ASP A 24 18.41 -5.51 -21.31
CA ASP A 24 18.40 -4.05 -21.05
C ASP A 24 18.55 -3.71 -19.55
N LEU A 25 18.41 -4.69 -18.65
CA LEU A 25 18.50 -4.47 -17.19
C LEU A 25 19.92 -4.61 -16.64
N SER A 26 20.87 -5.13 -17.43
CA SER A 26 22.24 -5.44 -17.02
C SER A 26 23.11 -4.24 -16.64
N GLY A 27 22.64 -3.01 -16.92
CA GLY A 27 23.32 -1.76 -16.58
C GLY A 27 22.78 -1.04 -15.34
N LEU A 28 21.66 -1.51 -14.77
CA LEU A 28 21.04 -0.86 -13.62
C LEU A 28 21.72 -1.28 -12.32
N SER A 29 21.93 -0.30 -11.44
CA SER A 29 22.30 -0.54 -10.04
C SER A 29 21.15 -1.19 -9.26
N ASP A 30 21.46 -1.85 -8.14
CA ASP A 30 20.44 -2.42 -7.25
C ASP A 30 19.42 -1.36 -6.78
N ASP A 31 19.87 -0.11 -6.58
CA ASP A 31 19.02 1.02 -6.21
C ASP A 31 18.02 1.38 -7.33
N GLU A 32 18.42 1.29 -8.60
CA GLU A 32 17.54 1.52 -9.74
C GLU A 32 16.58 0.34 -9.95
N LEU A 33 17.06 -0.88 -9.77
CA LEU A 33 16.25 -2.09 -9.89
C LEU A 33 15.10 -2.11 -8.87
N VAL A 34 15.36 -1.76 -7.60
CA VAL A 34 14.28 -1.71 -6.60
C VAL A 34 13.28 -0.58 -6.89
N MET A 35 13.72 0.56 -7.41
CA MET A 35 12.80 1.65 -7.77
C MET A 35 11.93 1.30 -8.98
N LEU A 36 12.51 0.62 -9.98
CA LEU A 36 11.76 0.08 -11.11
C LEU A 36 10.73 -0.98 -10.66
N ALA A 37 11.11 -1.84 -9.70
CA ALA A 37 10.20 -2.81 -9.11
C ALA A 37 9.06 -2.13 -8.34
N VAL A 38 9.33 -1.06 -7.59
CA VAL A 38 8.28 -0.27 -6.93
C VAL A 38 7.33 0.36 -7.95
N ALA A 39 7.86 0.91 -9.04
CA ALA A 39 7.04 1.52 -10.09
C ALA A 39 6.09 0.51 -10.75
N SER A 40 6.49 -0.76 -10.83
CA SER A 40 5.74 -1.85 -11.46
C SER A 40 4.86 -2.66 -10.51
N THR A 41 4.93 -2.39 -9.21
CA THR A 41 4.13 -3.09 -8.20
C THR A 41 2.75 -2.46 -8.06
N ASN A 42 1.73 -3.30 -7.83
CA ASN A 42 0.38 -2.86 -7.51
C ASN A 42 -0.18 -3.67 -6.33
N GLN A 43 -0.06 -3.12 -5.11
CA GLN A 43 -0.63 -3.73 -3.90
C GLN A 43 -1.97 -3.10 -3.49
N THR A 44 -2.74 -2.60 -4.45
CA THR A 44 -4.00 -1.89 -4.15
C THR A 44 -5.23 -2.78 -4.21
N ASP A 45 -5.04 -4.09 -4.35
CA ASP A 45 -6.13 -5.05 -4.34
C ASP A 45 -6.83 -5.01 -2.98
N GLY A 46 -8.15 -4.82 -3.03
CA GLY A 46 -9.02 -4.85 -1.86
C GLY A 46 -9.51 -6.27 -1.54
N PRO A 47 -10.50 -6.39 -0.65
CA PRO A 47 -11.11 -7.68 -0.33
C PRO A 47 -11.79 -8.28 -1.57
N SER A 48 -11.85 -9.60 -1.62
CA SER A 48 -12.69 -10.31 -2.58
C SER A 48 -14.15 -9.85 -2.40
N PRO A 49 -14.94 -9.75 -3.49
CA PRO A 49 -16.38 -9.48 -3.39
C PRO A 49 -17.15 -10.46 -2.49
N TRP A 50 -16.55 -11.59 -2.16
CA TRP A 50 -17.11 -12.69 -1.37
C TRP A 50 -16.60 -12.76 0.07
N ASP A 51 -15.70 -11.86 0.47
CA ASP A 51 -15.17 -11.82 1.84
C ASP A 51 -16.26 -11.39 2.82
N TRP A 52 -16.25 -11.97 4.03
CA TRP A 52 -17.20 -11.64 5.07
C TRP A 52 -16.80 -10.35 5.82
N PRO A 53 -17.76 -9.55 6.30
CA PRO A 53 -17.48 -8.38 7.12
C PRO A 53 -16.97 -8.82 8.49
N ASN A 54 -16.21 -7.93 9.14
CA ASN A 54 -15.62 -8.15 10.46
C ASN A 54 -14.69 -9.37 10.50
N MET A 55 -14.09 -9.73 9.37
CA MET A 55 -12.94 -10.61 9.38
C MET A 55 -11.80 -9.98 10.18
N GLU A 56 -10.97 -10.83 10.79
CA GLU A 56 -9.74 -10.38 11.44
C GLU A 56 -8.93 -9.53 10.46
N ALA A 57 -8.32 -8.47 10.97
CA ALA A 57 -7.50 -7.59 10.15
C ALA A 57 -6.37 -8.40 9.52
N ALA A 58 -6.16 -8.22 8.22
CA ALA A 58 -5.02 -8.83 7.54
C ALA A 58 -3.74 -8.51 8.32
N GLU A 59 -2.85 -9.49 8.43
CA GLU A 59 -1.50 -9.26 8.96
C GLU A 59 -0.58 -8.80 7.82
N ALA A 60 0.56 -8.22 8.18
CA ALA A 60 1.59 -7.89 7.20
C ALA A 60 2.20 -9.19 6.66
N GLU A 61 2.20 -9.36 5.34
CA GLU A 61 2.76 -10.54 4.69
C GLU A 61 3.62 -10.13 3.49
N ILE A 62 4.41 -11.05 2.95
CA ILE A 62 5.12 -10.83 1.69
C ILE A 62 4.07 -10.66 0.60
N ALA A 63 4.16 -9.58 -0.16
CA ALA A 63 3.24 -9.34 -1.24
C ALA A 63 3.52 -10.26 -2.42
N THR A 64 2.52 -11.04 -2.81
CA THR A 64 2.60 -11.95 -3.95
C THR A 64 2.09 -11.33 -5.25
N ASN A 65 1.47 -10.15 -5.19
CA ASN A 65 0.88 -9.43 -6.33
C ASN A 65 1.79 -8.33 -6.89
N THR A 66 3.10 -8.59 -6.97
CA THR A 66 3.95 -7.81 -7.87
C THR A 66 3.47 -8.08 -9.29
N SER A 67 2.67 -7.18 -9.83
CA SER A 67 2.13 -7.32 -11.17
C SER A 67 3.26 -7.53 -12.19
N ASP A 68 3.06 -8.49 -13.09
CA ASP A 68 3.73 -8.58 -14.41
C ASP A 68 3.45 -7.33 -15.30
N SER A 69 2.86 -6.27 -14.74
CA SER A 69 2.72 -4.99 -15.42
C SER A 69 4.09 -4.37 -15.52
N THR A 70 4.78 -4.68 -16.61
CA THR A 70 5.81 -3.84 -17.16
C THR A 70 5.24 -2.43 -17.24
N VAL A 71 5.63 -1.55 -16.33
CA VAL A 71 5.62 -0.12 -16.61
C VAL A 71 6.27 -0.01 -17.98
N ASN A 72 5.63 0.68 -18.92
CA ASN A 72 6.35 1.15 -20.10
C ASN A 72 7.44 2.06 -19.54
N VAL A 73 8.62 1.49 -19.30
CA VAL A 73 9.80 2.20 -18.86
C VAL A 73 9.99 3.26 -19.92
N ILE A 74 9.73 4.51 -19.55
CA ILE A 74 10.05 5.63 -20.40
C ILE A 74 11.58 5.65 -20.38
N VAL A 75 12.20 5.00 -21.36
CA VAL A 75 13.61 5.22 -21.66
C VAL A 75 13.68 6.69 -22.08
N PRO A 76 14.32 7.57 -21.28
CA PRO A 76 14.43 8.95 -21.69
C PRO A 76 15.29 8.99 -22.94
N ASP A 77 14.69 9.37 -24.07
CA ASP A 77 15.47 9.95 -25.16
C ASP A 77 16.18 11.16 -24.57
N ALA A 78 17.50 11.20 -24.79
CA ALA A 78 18.35 12.29 -24.35
C ALA A 78 17.91 13.57 -25.07
N ASP A 79 17.05 14.35 -24.42
CA ASP A 79 16.91 15.82 -24.52
C ASP A 79 15.64 16.26 -23.78
N ASP A 80 15.78 16.74 -22.54
CA ASP A 80 15.12 17.98 -22.07
C ASP A 80 15.43 18.27 -20.59
N GLU A 81 16.34 19.24 -20.40
CA GLU A 81 16.61 19.97 -19.17
C GLU A 81 15.48 20.99 -18.93
N ALA A 82 14.71 20.90 -17.83
CA ALA A 82 14.18 22.10 -17.17
C ALA A 82 13.56 21.87 -15.76
N SER A 83 14.04 22.71 -14.85
CA SER A 83 13.29 23.40 -13.77
C SER A 83 13.02 22.65 -12.45
N LYS A 84 14.00 22.75 -11.56
CA LYS A 84 13.86 22.46 -10.11
C LYS A 84 13.20 23.65 -9.39
N ARG A 85 11.96 23.48 -8.92
CA ARG A 85 11.35 24.38 -7.92
C ARG A 85 11.43 23.72 -6.53
N SER A 86 12.31 24.26 -5.70
CA SER A 86 12.51 23.86 -4.29
C SER A 86 11.33 24.30 -3.43
N VAL A 87 10.53 23.35 -2.96
CA VAL A 87 9.52 23.59 -1.91
C VAL A 87 10.18 23.36 -0.55
N LYS A 88 10.43 24.44 0.19
CA LYS A 88 10.81 24.36 1.61
C LYS A 88 9.64 23.78 2.40
N THR A 89 9.81 22.57 2.93
CA THR A 89 8.91 22.02 3.95
C THR A 89 9.54 22.30 5.31
N GLU A 90 8.87 23.09 6.13
CA GLU A 90 9.27 23.30 7.52
C GLU A 90 9.08 22.01 8.32
N LEU A 91 10.14 21.58 8.98
CA LEU A 91 10.16 20.43 9.89
C LEU A 91 9.70 20.92 11.26
N TYR A 92 8.52 20.47 11.71
CA TYR A 92 8.12 20.62 13.11
C TYR A 92 8.74 19.48 13.94
N ASN A 93 9.56 19.86 14.92
CA ASN A 93 9.97 18.99 16.03
C ASN A 93 8.81 18.90 17.02
N LEU A 94 8.14 17.75 17.08
CA LEU A 94 7.19 17.42 18.14
C LEU A 94 7.81 16.38 19.06
N GLY A 95 8.35 16.86 20.18
CA GLY A 95 8.68 16.01 21.32
C GLY A 95 7.42 15.41 21.94
N ASN A 96 7.59 14.21 22.50
CA ASN A 96 6.61 13.39 23.22
C ASN A 96 5.46 14.18 23.87
N VAL A 97 4.34 14.27 23.16
CA VAL A 97 3.01 14.49 23.73
C VAL A 97 2.23 13.24 23.36
N ILE A 98 1.80 12.46 24.36
CA ILE A 98 0.78 11.43 24.15
C ILE A 98 -0.54 12.19 24.01
N SER A 99 -0.79 12.75 22.83
CA SER A 99 -2.12 13.24 22.45
C SER A 99 -3.04 12.02 22.31
N LYS A 100 -4.31 12.17 22.68
CA LYS A 100 -5.36 11.22 22.23
C LYS A 100 -5.13 10.99 20.74
N ARG A 101 -5.12 9.73 20.29
CA ARG A 101 -5.16 9.35 18.86
C ARG A 101 -6.04 10.36 18.13
N ASP A 102 -5.39 11.22 17.36
CA ASP A 102 -5.93 12.51 16.96
C ASP A 102 -7.23 12.34 16.16
N GLU A 103 -8.12 13.32 16.24
CA GLU A 103 -9.39 13.33 15.53
C GLU A 103 -9.20 13.02 14.03
N PHE A 104 -9.94 12.04 13.51
CA PHE A 104 -9.97 11.77 12.08
C PHE A 104 -10.33 13.04 11.32
N ARG A 105 -9.46 13.45 10.39
CA ARG A 105 -9.82 14.47 9.42
C ARG A 105 -10.66 13.86 8.30
N THR A 106 -11.59 14.66 7.79
CA THR A 106 -12.37 14.30 6.60
C THR A 106 -11.61 14.77 5.36
N LEU A 107 -11.22 13.83 4.50
CA LEU A 107 -10.62 14.13 3.19
C LEU A 107 -11.71 14.41 2.15
N THR A 108 -12.81 13.66 2.20
CA THR A 108 -14.07 13.95 1.50
C THR A 108 -15.23 13.37 2.30
N ASP A 109 -16.37 14.02 2.27
CA ASP A 109 -17.62 13.59 2.93
C ASP A 109 -18.62 12.93 1.97
N GLY A 110 -18.19 12.69 0.72
CA GLY A 110 -19.04 12.13 -0.33
C GLY A 110 -19.93 13.14 -1.05
N THR A 111 -19.82 14.43 -0.74
CA THR A 111 -20.54 15.49 -1.50
C THR A 111 -19.81 15.91 -2.77
N ASP A 112 -18.48 15.72 -2.83
CA ASP A 112 -17.68 16.04 -4.02
C ASP A 112 -17.95 15.03 -5.16
N PRO A 113 -18.51 15.47 -6.30
CA PRO A 113 -18.80 14.60 -7.44
C PRO A 113 -17.56 13.92 -8.05
N ALA A 114 -16.35 14.44 -7.81
CA ALA A 114 -15.11 13.84 -8.29
C ALA A 114 -14.79 12.52 -7.59
N TYR A 115 -15.25 12.35 -6.34
CA TYR A 115 -14.88 11.22 -5.48
C TYR A 115 -16.08 10.43 -4.94
N SER A 116 -17.29 10.99 -4.97
CA SER A 116 -18.48 10.38 -4.39
C SER A 116 -18.87 9.04 -5.01
N ASN A 117 -18.40 8.74 -6.22
CA ASN A 117 -18.67 7.51 -6.96
C ASN A 117 -17.47 6.54 -7.06
N ALA A 118 -16.49 6.66 -6.16
CA ALA A 118 -15.34 5.77 -6.12
C ALA A 118 -14.95 5.42 -4.68
N ALA A 119 -14.70 4.15 -4.42
CA ALA A 119 -14.07 3.69 -3.19
C ALA A 119 -12.55 3.88 -3.26
N LEU A 120 -11.92 3.89 -2.09
CA LEU A 120 -10.48 3.94 -1.95
C LEU A 120 -9.85 2.67 -2.53
N GLN A 121 -8.80 2.86 -3.30
CA GLN A 121 -7.93 1.82 -3.83
C GLN A 121 -6.49 2.15 -3.40
N ALA A 122 -6.08 1.59 -2.28
CA ALA A 122 -4.82 1.90 -1.60
C ALA A 122 -4.20 0.62 -1.01
N PRO A 123 -2.87 0.60 -0.80
CA PRO A 123 -2.24 -0.50 -0.07
C PRO A 123 -2.66 -0.53 1.40
N SER A 124 -2.26 -1.57 2.11
CA SER A 124 -2.55 -1.75 3.54
C SER A 124 -4.05 -1.83 3.84
N TYR A 125 -4.82 -2.51 2.99
CA TYR A 125 -6.19 -2.90 3.33
C TYR A 125 -6.17 -3.84 4.54
N LEU A 126 -7.00 -3.55 5.55
CA LEU A 126 -7.04 -4.36 6.78
C LEU A 126 -8.26 -5.27 6.79
N THR A 127 -9.46 -4.68 6.73
CA THR A 127 -10.75 -5.39 6.81
C THR A 127 -11.89 -4.40 6.50
N TYR A 128 -13.14 -4.85 6.58
CA TYR A 128 -14.31 -3.99 6.48
C TYR A 128 -15.43 -4.42 7.41
N THR A 129 -16.33 -3.49 7.71
CA THR A 129 -17.63 -3.77 8.34
C THR A 129 -18.77 -3.21 7.50
N VAL A 130 -20.00 -3.61 7.84
CA VAL A 130 -21.23 -3.12 7.21
C VAL A 130 -22.03 -2.35 8.25
N ILE A 131 -22.52 -1.18 7.85
CA ILE A 131 -23.30 -0.28 8.71
C ILE A 131 -24.71 -0.21 8.14
N SER A 132 -25.75 -0.30 8.98
CA SER A 132 -27.14 -0.22 8.49
C SER A 132 -27.41 1.04 7.65
N ASN A 133 -28.03 0.87 6.49
CA ASN A 133 -28.48 1.97 5.62
C ASN A 133 -29.53 2.87 6.28
N THR A 134 -30.22 2.39 7.33
CA THR A 134 -31.22 3.19 8.06
C THR A 134 -30.61 4.19 9.05
N THR A 135 -29.29 4.12 9.29
CA THR A 135 -28.61 5.08 10.17
C THR A 135 -28.34 6.39 9.43
N SER A 136 -28.44 7.51 10.15
CA SER A 136 -28.04 8.82 9.63
C SER A 136 -26.56 8.83 9.26
N TYR A 137 -26.16 9.76 8.39
CA TYR A 137 -24.77 9.88 7.98
C TYR A 137 -23.82 10.07 9.18
N ASP A 138 -24.15 10.95 10.12
CA ASP A 138 -23.29 11.22 11.28
C ASP A 138 -23.13 10.00 12.19
N THR A 139 -24.21 9.25 12.43
CA THR A 139 -24.15 8.01 13.22
C THR A 139 -23.37 6.93 12.47
N ALA A 140 -23.53 6.83 11.15
CA ALA A 140 -22.77 5.88 10.34
C ALA A 140 -21.27 6.22 10.32
N LYS A 141 -20.93 7.50 10.13
CA LYS A 141 -19.56 8.00 10.23
C LYS A 141 -18.95 7.67 11.58
N ALA A 142 -19.65 8.01 12.68
CA ALA A 142 -19.17 7.71 14.03
C ALA A 142 -18.94 6.21 14.24
N SER A 143 -19.85 5.36 13.75
CA SER A 143 -19.72 3.89 13.85
C SER A 143 -18.53 3.37 13.03
N CYS A 144 -18.30 3.93 11.84
CA CYS A 144 -17.17 3.56 10.98
C CYS A 144 -15.83 3.93 11.61
N LEU A 145 -15.72 5.11 12.18
CA LEU A 145 -14.49 5.55 12.87
C LEU A 145 -14.24 4.76 14.15
N ALA A 146 -15.29 4.45 14.92
CA ALA A 146 -15.18 3.58 16.09
C ALA A 146 -14.73 2.15 15.73
N TYR A 147 -15.15 1.65 14.55
CA TYR A 147 -14.64 0.37 14.03
C TYR A 147 -13.17 0.46 13.64
N CYS A 148 -12.73 1.55 13.00
CA CYS A 148 -11.30 1.76 12.75
C CYS A 148 -10.49 1.78 14.07
N ASP A 149 -10.99 2.45 15.12
CA ASP A 149 -10.31 2.48 16.42
C ASP A 149 -10.17 1.09 17.07
N SER A 150 -11.11 0.16 16.81
CA SER A 150 -11.04 -1.21 17.34
C SER A 150 -10.11 -2.11 16.52
N VAL A 151 -9.80 -1.75 15.28
CA VAL A 151 -8.92 -2.51 14.39
C VAL A 151 -7.47 -2.09 14.61
N LYS A 152 -6.64 -3.04 15.05
CA LYS A 152 -5.20 -2.81 15.25
C LYS A 152 -4.56 -2.33 13.95
N GLY A 153 -3.79 -1.24 14.03
CA GLY A 153 -3.09 -0.66 12.90
C GLY A 153 -3.94 0.22 11.98
N CYS A 154 -5.25 0.36 12.22
CA CYS A 154 -6.07 1.25 11.40
C CYS A 154 -5.67 2.73 11.57
N VAL A 155 -5.53 3.44 10.45
CA VAL A 155 -5.26 4.88 10.40
C VAL A 155 -6.17 5.63 9.42
N SER A 156 -6.93 4.92 8.60
CA SER A 156 -7.92 5.53 7.70
C SER A 156 -9.12 4.63 7.46
N ALA A 157 -10.24 5.26 7.13
CA ALA A 157 -11.51 4.60 6.88
C ALA A 157 -12.21 5.22 5.66
N ASN A 158 -12.71 4.37 4.76
CA ASN A 158 -13.53 4.75 3.63
C ASN A 158 -14.94 4.17 3.79
N MET A 159 -15.92 5.05 3.94
CA MET A 159 -17.33 4.69 4.05
C MET A 159 -18.01 4.92 2.71
N TYR A 160 -18.68 3.92 2.14
CA TYR A 160 -19.32 4.04 0.82
C TYR A 160 -20.47 3.05 0.67
N ASN A 161 -21.35 3.30 -0.29
CA ASN A 161 -22.36 2.34 -0.71
C ASN A 161 -21.87 1.54 -1.93
N GLU A 162 -21.91 0.22 -1.87
CA GLU A 162 -21.64 -0.67 -3.01
C GLU A 162 -22.93 -1.35 -3.48
N ILE A 163 -23.56 -0.79 -4.51
CA ILE A 163 -24.83 -1.30 -5.03
C ILE A 163 -24.57 -2.45 -5.99
N GLY A 164 -25.39 -3.49 -5.96
CA GLY A 164 -25.28 -4.60 -6.91
C GLY A 164 -24.29 -5.68 -6.45
N ASN A 165 -24.06 -5.80 -5.14
CA ASN A 165 -23.30 -6.87 -4.54
C ASN A 165 -24.25 -7.84 -3.80
N PRO A 166 -24.42 -9.09 -4.26
CA PRO A 166 -25.41 -10.03 -3.72
C PRO A 166 -25.20 -10.34 -2.24
N LEU A 167 -23.95 -10.34 -1.77
CA LEU A 167 -23.63 -10.62 -0.38
C LEU A 167 -24.13 -9.49 0.53
N LEU A 168 -23.89 -8.24 0.13
CA LEU A 168 -24.35 -7.04 0.84
C LEU A 168 -25.87 -6.84 0.75
N ASP A 169 -26.43 -7.08 -0.43
CA ASP A 169 -27.83 -6.78 -0.73
C ASP A 169 -28.79 -7.81 -0.10
N HIS A 170 -28.35 -9.05 0.12
CA HIS A 170 -29.25 -10.17 0.44
C HIS A 170 -28.82 -11.06 1.60
N VAL A 171 -27.52 -11.21 1.84
CA VAL A 171 -27.02 -12.26 2.76
C VAL A 171 -26.84 -11.73 4.17
N PHE A 172 -26.28 -10.53 4.34
CA PHE A 172 -26.01 -10.00 5.67
C PHE A 172 -27.28 -9.60 6.42
N SER A 173 -27.29 -9.84 7.73
CA SER A 173 -28.40 -9.52 8.65
C SER A 173 -28.83 -8.06 8.58
N GLU A 174 -27.86 -7.19 8.34
CA GLU A 174 -27.99 -5.74 8.22
C GLU A 174 -28.69 -5.33 6.93
N LYS A 175 -28.72 -6.21 5.92
CA LYS A 175 -29.21 -5.95 4.56
C LYS A 175 -28.78 -4.58 4.04
N SER A 176 -27.50 -4.28 4.26
CA SER A 176 -26.93 -2.98 3.98
C SER A 176 -25.76 -3.11 3.03
N ASN A 177 -25.74 -2.19 2.07
CA ASN A 177 -24.65 -2.02 1.14
C ASN A 177 -23.71 -0.86 1.53
N ARG A 178 -23.91 -0.25 2.70
CA ARG A 178 -22.97 0.73 3.25
C ARG A 178 -21.81 0.02 3.93
N LYS A 179 -20.68 -0.02 3.23
CA LYS A 179 -19.40 -0.55 3.72
C LYS A 179 -18.62 0.54 4.47
N CYS A 180 -17.88 0.12 5.48
CA CYS A 180 -16.80 0.86 6.09
C CYS A 180 -15.52 0.02 5.96
N ALA A 181 -14.70 0.33 4.95
CA ALA A 181 -13.42 -0.32 4.71
C ALA A 181 -12.32 0.44 5.45
N VAL A 182 -11.41 -0.27 6.12
CA VAL A 182 -10.37 0.32 6.96
C VAL A 182 -8.97 -0.07 6.49
N TYR A 183 -8.02 0.85 6.64
CA TYR A 183 -6.68 0.72 6.09
C TYR A 183 -5.60 1.16 7.09
N GLY A 184 -4.42 0.57 6.97
CA GLY A 184 -3.25 0.83 7.83
C GLY A 184 -2.30 1.89 7.29
N ASP A 185 -2.69 2.68 6.28
CA ASP A 185 -1.92 3.82 5.80
C ASP A 185 -2.81 5.06 5.53
N ILE A 186 -2.17 6.22 5.43
CA ILE A 186 -2.80 7.51 5.16
C ILE A 186 -2.92 7.70 3.65
N PRO A 187 -4.15 7.67 3.09
CA PRO A 187 -4.36 7.79 1.67
C PRO A 187 -4.39 9.26 1.21
N THR A 188 -4.44 9.42 -0.11
CA THR A 188 -4.77 10.68 -0.78
C THR A 188 -6.07 10.53 -1.57
N LEU A 189 -6.76 11.64 -1.85
CA LEU A 189 -7.97 11.61 -2.69
C LEU A 189 -7.73 11.04 -4.10
N SER A 190 -6.50 11.12 -4.62
CA SER A 190 -6.15 10.58 -5.92
C SER A 190 -6.20 9.04 -6.01
N GLN A 191 -6.35 8.35 -4.88
CA GLN A 191 -6.53 6.90 -4.76
C GLN A 191 -8.01 6.48 -4.72
N MET A 192 -8.95 7.42 -4.77
CA MET A 192 -10.39 7.12 -4.87
C MET A 192 -10.73 6.75 -6.33
N THR A 193 -10.33 5.55 -6.75
CA THR A 193 -10.41 5.11 -8.15
C THR A 193 -11.29 3.89 -8.39
N ASN A 194 -11.67 3.14 -7.34
CA ASN A 194 -12.49 1.95 -7.49
C ASN A 194 -13.96 2.31 -7.67
N LYS A 195 -14.48 2.25 -8.90
CA LYS A 195 -15.88 2.59 -9.22
C LYS A 195 -16.83 1.38 -9.17
N GLY A 196 -16.35 0.20 -8.80
CA GLY A 196 -17.03 -1.08 -9.07
C GLY A 196 -16.82 -1.52 -10.52
N GLY A 197 -17.84 -2.12 -11.13
CA GLY A 197 -17.80 -2.60 -12.51
C GLY A 197 -17.87 -4.13 -12.66
N GLN A 198 -17.94 -4.86 -11.56
CA GLN A 198 -18.03 -6.33 -11.56
C GLN A 198 -19.48 -6.80 -11.73
N GLN A 199 -19.70 -7.83 -12.57
CA GLN A 199 -21.01 -8.50 -12.72
C GLN A 199 -21.18 -9.62 -11.68
N LEU A 200 -21.60 -9.26 -10.47
CA LEU A 200 -21.60 -10.20 -9.32
C LEU A 200 -22.83 -11.14 -9.26
N TYR A 201 -23.96 -10.77 -9.86
CA TYR A 201 -25.18 -11.59 -9.89
C TYR A 201 -25.20 -12.63 -11.03
N GLY A 202 -24.17 -12.65 -11.87
CA GLY A 202 -24.01 -13.59 -12.97
C GLY A 202 -23.86 -12.89 -14.32
N LYS A 203 -23.62 -13.73 -15.34
CA LYS A 203 -23.43 -13.28 -16.73
C LYS A 203 -24.67 -12.50 -17.18
N ASN A 204 -24.50 -11.24 -17.56
CA ASN A 204 -25.52 -10.28 -17.98
C ASN A 204 -26.27 -9.52 -16.87
N SER A 205 -25.86 -9.63 -15.59
CA SER A 205 -26.39 -8.70 -14.59
C SER A 205 -25.83 -7.29 -14.80
N PRO A 206 -26.52 -6.24 -14.32
CA PRO A 206 -25.87 -4.95 -14.13
C PRO A 206 -24.58 -5.12 -13.31
N ALA A 207 -23.58 -4.30 -13.63
CA ALA A 207 -22.37 -4.23 -12.82
C ALA A 207 -22.66 -3.55 -11.48
N ASN A 208 -21.94 -3.93 -10.43
CA ASN A 208 -21.95 -3.18 -9.19
C ASN A 208 -21.35 -1.78 -9.41
N TYR A 209 -21.66 -0.86 -8.51
CA TYR A 209 -21.11 0.50 -8.56
C TYR A 209 -21.05 1.13 -7.17
N ILE A 210 -20.15 2.12 -7.03
CA ILE A 210 -19.93 2.84 -5.78
C ILE A 210 -20.67 4.18 -5.77
N THR A 211 -21.27 4.54 -4.62
CA THR A 211 -21.85 5.86 -4.36
C THR A 211 -21.61 6.33 -2.92
N ASN A 212 -21.86 7.61 -2.64
CA ASN A 212 -21.76 8.25 -1.32
C ASN A 212 -20.44 7.97 -0.60
N SER A 213 -19.34 7.95 -1.34
CA SER A 213 -18.03 7.59 -0.81
C SER A 213 -17.40 8.74 -0.03
N ALA A 214 -17.20 8.54 1.27
CA ALA A 214 -16.52 9.44 2.19
C ALA A 214 -15.21 8.81 2.66
N LEU A 215 -14.16 9.64 2.84
CA LEU A 215 -12.83 9.20 3.23
C LEU A 215 -12.33 9.99 4.43
N PHE A 216 -11.87 9.25 5.43
CA PHE A 216 -11.36 9.79 6.69
C PHE A 216 -9.97 9.24 6.96
N SER A 217 -9.08 10.06 7.52
CA SER A 217 -7.75 9.61 7.92
C SER A 217 -7.29 10.30 9.20
N LEU A 218 -6.34 9.68 9.89
CA LEU A 218 -5.51 10.39 10.85
C LEU A 218 -4.61 11.41 10.12
N TYR A 219 -4.05 12.36 10.87
CA TYR A 219 -3.07 13.31 10.35
C TYR A 219 -1.71 12.68 10.12
N ALA A 220 -1.33 11.76 11.01
CA ALA A 220 -0.09 10.99 10.98
C ALA A 220 -0.39 9.58 11.50
N ALA A 221 0.36 8.60 10.99
CA ALA A 221 0.35 7.25 11.55
C ALA A 221 1.19 7.23 12.84
N ASP A 222 0.80 6.36 13.78
CA ASP A 222 1.58 6.11 14.98
C ASP A 222 3.02 5.71 14.62
N THR A 223 3.99 6.08 15.45
CA THR A 223 5.35 5.55 15.27
C THR A 223 5.31 4.05 15.57
N PRO A 224 5.74 3.19 14.62
CA PRO A 224 5.66 1.76 14.80
C PRO A 224 6.63 1.31 15.89
N ALA A 225 6.25 0.24 16.60
CA ALA A 225 7.09 -0.36 17.62
C ALA A 225 8.41 -0.87 17.02
N THR A 226 9.50 -0.75 17.79
CA THR A 226 10.77 -1.39 17.44
C THR A 226 10.65 -2.91 17.64
N PRO A 227 11.02 -3.72 16.64
CA PRO A 227 11.00 -5.18 16.77
C PRO A 227 11.90 -5.68 17.89
N SER A 228 11.50 -6.79 18.52
CA SER A 228 12.31 -7.43 19.57
C SER A 228 13.68 -7.84 19.00
N GLY A 229 14.76 -7.58 19.73
CA GLY A 229 16.12 -7.89 19.28
C GLY A 229 16.75 -6.88 18.33
N TYR A 230 16.02 -5.83 17.94
CA TYR A 230 16.52 -4.76 17.08
C TYR A 230 16.54 -3.41 17.80
N THR A 231 17.35 -2.50 17.29
CA THR A 231 17.39 -1.08 17.65
C THR A 231 17.07 -0.24 16.43
N ASN A 232 16.12 0.68 16.56
CA ASN A 232 15.87 1.71 15.54
C ASN A 232 17.06 2.69 15.53
N VAL A 233 17.85 2.67 14.45
CA VAL A 233 19.05 3.49 14.29
C VAL A 233 18.77 4.82 13.59
N PHE A 234 17.69 4.90 12.79
CA PHE A 234 17.24 6.16 12.19
C PHE A 234 15.79 6.09 11.71
N GLY A 235 15.21 7.27 11.51
CA GLY A 235 13.95 7.46 10.81
C GLY A 235 12.82 8.02 11.67
N PRO A 236 11.73 8.51 11.04
CA PRO A 236 11.44 8.39 9.61
C PRO A 236 12.23 9.39 8.75
N LEU A 237 12.77 8.94 7.61
CA LEU A 237 13.45 9.77 6.59
C LEU A 237 12.72 9.69 5.24
N LYS A 238 13.16 10.51 4.28
CA LYS A 238 12.68 10.51 2.88
C LYS A 238 13.58 9.75 1.91
N GLY A 239 14.63 9.09 2.40
CA GLY A 239 15.53 8.26 1.60
C GLY A 239 15.62 6.86 2.18
N ALA A 240 15.62 5.85 1.30
CA ALA A 240 15.92 4.47 1.65
C ALA A 240 17.44 4.28 1.74
N THR A 241 17.88 3.25 2.45
CA THR A 241 19.28 2.85 2.47
C THR A 241 19.72 2.43 1.07
N SER A 242 20.69 3.14 0.50
CA SER A 242 21.25 2.84 -0.81
C SER A 242 22.15 1.61 -0.77
N ALA A 243 22.01 0.71 -1.73
CA ALA A 243 22.80 -0.52 -1.85
C ALA A 243 24.31 -0.28 -2.09
N GLY A 244 24.68 0.84 -2.72
CA GLY A 244 26.09 1.17 -2.99
C GLY A 244 26.86 1.64 -1.75
N PRO A 245 26.43 2.70 -1.06
CA PRO A 245 27.06 3.22 0.16
C PRO A 245 26.96 2.27 1.35
N ALA A 246 25.85 1.54 1.50
CA ALA A 246 25.71 0.55 2.56
C ALA A 246 26.37 -0.76 2.11
N LYS A 247 27.28 -1.27 2.96
CA LYS A 247 27.92 -2.55 2.65
C LYS A 247 26.91 -3.69 2.84
N GLY A 248 26.95 -4.61 1.90
CA GLY A 248 26.34 -5.91 2.10
C GLY A 248 24.84 -5.97 1.91
N TYR A 249 24.34 -5.27 0.89
CA TYR A 249 22.98 -5.43 0.42
C TYR A 249 22.66 -6.89 0.11
N MET A 250 21.54 -7.38 0.64
CA MET A 250 21.10 -8.77 0.52
C MET A 250 19.79 -8.89 -0.26
N GLY A 251 19.36 -7.84 -0.94
CA GLY A 251 18.08 -7.78 -1.67
C GLY A 251 16.96 -7.12 -0.86
N TYR A 252 15.73 -7.28 -1.36
CA TYR A 252 14.52 -6.71 -0.78
C TYR A 252 13.33 -7.66 -0.90
N ASP A 253 12.31 -7.38 -0.09
CA ASP A 253 10.98 -7.99 -0.20
C ASP A 253 9.94 -6.86 -0.11
N PHE A 254 8.84 -7.00 -0.87
CA PHE A 254 7.67 -6.14 -0.67
C PHE A 254 6.73 -6.80 0.33
N ILE A 255 6.14 -5.99 1.20
CA ILE A 255 5.14 -6.44 2.18
C ILE A 255 3.85 -5.65 2.02
N THR A 256 2.72 -6.25 2.42
CA THR A 256 1.36 -5.68 2.22
C THR A 256 1.04 -4.51 3.15
N GLN A 257 1.78 -4.35 4.25
CA GLN A 257 1.57 -3.31 5.25
C GLN A 257 2.90 -2.80 5.81
N TYR A 258 2.92 -1.56 6.31
CA TYR A 258 4.11 -1.02 6.97
C TYR A 258 4.33 -1.68 8.35
N SER A 259 5.12 -2.76 8.38
CA SER A 259 5.39 -3.53 9.60
C SER A 259 6.90 -3.77 9.80
N PRO A 260 7.56 -3.01 10.70
CA PRO A 260 8.96 -3.29 11.05
C PRO A 260 9.16 -4.71 11.60
N GLN A 261 8.18 -5.27 12.32
CA GLN A 261 8.27 -6.63 12.84
C GLN A 261 8.34 -7.65 11.70
N GLN A 262 7.51 -7.50 10.67
CA GLN A 262 7.56 -8.38 9.51
C GLN A 262 8.92 -8.30 8.80
N CYS A 263 9.50 -7.11 8.65
CA CYS A 263 10.84 -6.98 8.09
C CYS A 263 11.93 -7.61 8.98
N ALA A 264 11.78 -7.55 10.32
CA ALA A 264 12.68 -8.24 11.25
C ALA A 264 12.60 -9.75 11.08
N ASP A 265 11.40 -10.31 11.05
CA ASP A 265 11.17 -11.75 10.88
C ASP A 265 11.75 -12.25 9.54
N LEU A 266 11.60 -11.47 8.46
CA LEU A 266 12.20 -11.76 7.15
C LEU A 266 13.73 -11.63 7.16
N CYS A 267 14.28 -10.66 7.89
CA CYS A 267 15.73 -10.51 8.06
C CYS A 267 16.31 -11.71 8.82
N ASP A 268 15.67 -12.12 9.91
CA ASP A 268 16.09 -13.27 10.74
C ASP A 268 15.99 -14.60 9.97
N ALA A 269 14.97 -14.76 9.13
CA ALA A 269 14.79 -15.96 8.30
C ALA A 269 15.73 -16.00 7.08
N ARG A 270 16.35 -14.87 6.70
CA ARG A 270 17.19 -14.78 5.51
C ARG A 270 18.49 -15.57 5.71
N GLY A 271 18.79 -16.44 4.75
CA GLY A 271 20.01 -17.23 4.74
C GLY A 271 21.28 -16.35 4.66
N ALA A 272 22.43 -16.97 4.89
CA ALA A 272 23.70 -16.30 4.68
C ALA A 272 23.87 -15.87 3.22
N ASP A 273 24.44 -14.69 3.00
CA ASP A 273 24.79 -14.20 1.67
C ASP A 273 25.96 -15.03 1.05
N PRO A 274 26.36 -14.76 -0.21
CA PRO A 274 27.46 -15.49 -0.85
C PRO A 274 28.82 -15.41 -0.14
N VAL A 275 29.01 -14.47 0.79
CA VAL A 275 30.22 -14.35 1.62
C VAL A 275 30.02 -14.81 3.07
N GLY A 276 28.88 -15.44 3.38
CA GLY A 276 28.58 -16.05 4.68
C GLY A 276 27.96 -15.09 5.71
N GLY A 277 27.60 -13.87 5.33
CA GLY A 277 26.97 -12.88 6.20
C GLY A 277 25.48 -13.13 6.40
N ARG A 278 25.04 -13.24 7.67
CA ARG A 278 23.61 -13.18 8.02
C ARG A 278 23.09 -11.74 7.99
N CYS A 279 21.79 -11.56 7.82
CA CYS A 279 21.16 -10.25 7.93
C CYS A 279 21.39 -9.65 9.35
N LYS A 280 21.83 -8.39 9.39
CA LYS A 280 22.08 -7.65 10.65
C LYS A 280 21.40 -6.29 10.67
N PHE A 281 20.90 -5.84 9.54
CA PHE A 281 20.20 -4.58 9.41
C PHE A 281 19.13 -4.70 8.34
N PHE A 282 18.00 -4.04 8.58
CA PHE A 282 17.00 -3.83 7.53
C PHE A 282 16.52 -2.38 7.53
N ASN A 283 16.13 -1.91 6.36
CA ASN A 283 15.47 -0.64 6.17
C ASN A 283 14.06 -0.88 5.62
N ILE A 284 13.05 -0.45 6.36
CA ILE A 284 11.66 -0.45 5.90
C ILE A 284 11.27 0.95 5.40
N TRP A 285 10.63 1.02 4.25
CA TRP A 285 10.20 2.29 3.67
C TRP A 285 8.94 2.12 2.81
N ARG A 286 8.21 3.23 2.61
CA ARG A 286 7.01 3.29 1.79
C ARG A 286 7.33 3.86 0.41
N GLY A 287 7.07 3.07 -0.63
CA GLY A 287 7.16 3.48 -2.03
C GLY A 287 5.91 4.26 -2.44
N VAL A 288 6.13 5.44 -3.01
CA VAL A 288 5.07 6.34 -3.48
C VAL A 288 5.25 6.60 -4.96
N VAL A 289 4.31 6.17 -5.79
CA VAL A 289 4.35 6.33 -7.26
C VAL A 289 3.38 7.43 -7.67
N GLY A 290 3.88 8.50 -8.28
CA GLY A 290 3.04 9.63 -8.72
C GLY A 290 2.27 10.29 -7.58
N GLY A 291 2.82 10.29 -6.37
CA GLY A 291 2.18 10.85 -5.16
C GLY A 291 1.22 9.90 -4.44
N LYS A 292 1.07 8.65 -4.91
CA LYS A 292 0.20 7.63 -4.29
C LYS A 292 1.03 6.59 -3.57
N PRO A 293 0.78 6.30 -2.28
CA PRO A 293 1.29 5.09 -1.63
C PRO A 293 0.96 3.85 -2.47
N THR A 294 1.98 3.05 -2.78
CA THR A 294 1.86 1.89 -3.67
C THR A 294 2.32 0.60 -3.01
N THR A 295 3.41 0.64 -2.24
CA THR A 295 4.01 -0.55 -1.63
C THR A 295 4.85 -0.21 -0.40
N TYR A 296 5.18 -1.22 0.38
CA TYR A 296 6.15 -1.16 1.47
C TYR A 296 7.30 -2.13 1.18
N THR A 297 8.52 -1.64 1.33
CA THR A 297 9.72 -2.39 0.98
C THR A 297 10.57 -2.61 2.22
N CYS A 298 10.99 -3.85 2.44
CA CYS A 298 12.04 -4.22 3.37
C CYS A 298 13.33 -4.43 2.57
N SER A 299 14.35 -3.60 2.78
CA SER A 299 15.69 -3.79 2.21
C SER A 299 16.64 -4.37 3.27
N TYR A 300 17.41 -5.40 2.95
CA TYR A 300 18.21 -6.17 3.92
C TYR A 300 19.70 -6.01 3.71
N PHE A 301 20.47 -6.07 4.81
CA PHE A 301 21.92 -5.90 4.77
C PHE A 301 22.63 -6.79 5.81
N TYR A 302 23.77 -7.38 5.45
CA TYR A 302 24.58 -8.17 6.38
C TYR A 302 25.46 -7.32 7.31
N ALA A 303 25.65 -6.04 6.96
CA ALA A 303 26.36 -5.07 7.78
C ALA A 303 25.38 -4.04 8.34
N THR A 304 25.59 -3.65 9.59
CA THR A 304 24.85 -2.54 10.20
C THR A 304 25.25 -1.21 9.57
N THR A 305 24.31 -0.27 9.51
CA THR A 305 24.53 1.07 8.96
C THR A 305 23.73 2.12 9.74
N ASP A 306 23.82 3.38 9.33
CA ASP A 306 23.14 4.53 9.93
C ASP A 306 22.46 5.44 8.88
N ALA A 307 21.91 6.55 9.35
CA ALA A 307 21.17 7.53 8.54
C ALA A 307 21.97 8.10 7.35
N SER A 308 23.31 8.07 7.39
CA SER A 308 24.15 8.60 6.30
C SER A 308 24.02 7.80 5.01
N THR A 309 23.55 6.55 5.09
CA THR A 309 23.32 5.69 3.93
C THR A 309 21.91 5.77 3.37
N ALA A 310 21.00 6.51 4.02
CA ALA A 310 19.62 6.71 3.61
C ALA A 310 19.50 7.73 2.45
N THR A 311 20.20 7.45 1.34
CA THR A 311 20.42 8.36 0.21
C THR A 311 19.61 8.04 -1.05
N ASN A 312 18.88 6.92 -1.08
CA ASN A 312 18.02 6.58 -2.20
C ASN A 312 16.65 7.25 -2.04
N TYR A 313 16.45 8.42 -2.63
CA TYR A 313 15.22 9.22 -2.50
C TYR A 313 14.09 8.78 -3.44
N GLY A 314 14.35 7.81 -4.33
CA GLY A 314 13.44 7.37 -5.38
C GLY A 314 13.98 7.66 -6.78
N ASP A 315 13.08 7.57 -7.75
CA ASP A 315 13.38 7.75 -9.17
C ASP A 315 12.43 8.80 -9.78
N ALA A 316 13.00 9.91 -10.22
CA ALA A 316 12.25 11.00 -10.82
C ALA A 316 11.60 10.63 -12.16
N VAL A 317 12.24 9.75 -12.96
CA VAL A 317 11.75 9.34 -14.28
C VAL A 317 10.46 8.54 -14.13
N ASN A 318 10.47 7.54 -13.24
CA ASN A 318 9.31 6.71 -12.94
C ASN A 318 8.38 7.32 -11.86
N LYS A 319 8.65 8.56 -11.42
CA LYS A 319 7.88 9.29 -10.38
C LYS A 319 7.75 8.51 -9.07
N VAL A 320 8.77 7.73 -8.73
CA VAL A 320 8.88 6.99 -7.48
C VAL A 320 9.55 7.90 -6.45
N THR A 321 8.97 7.96 -5.25
CA THR A 321 9.57 8.65 -4.11
C THR A 321 9.53 7.76 -2.88
N VAL A 322 10.53 7.93 -2.01
CA VAL A 322 10.61 7.21 -0.73
C VAL A 322 10.04 8.06 0.40
N THR A 323 9.21 7.44 1.23
CA THR A 323 8.68 8.06 2.46
C THR A 323 8.71 7.08 3.62
N TYR A 324 8.62 7.63 4.84
CA TYR A 324 8.63 6.84 6.08
C TYR A 324 9.77 5.80 6.12
N SER A 325 10.99 6.17 5.71
CA SER A 325 12.12 5.25 5.75
C SER A 325 12.69 5.14 7.16
N ARG A 326 12.83 3.92 7.69
CA ARG A 326 13.36 3.63 9.03
C ARG A 326 14.37 2.50 8.97
N GLY A 327 15.49 2.66 9.66
CA GLY A 327 16.56 1.66 9.73
C GLY A 327 16.61 0.97 11.08
N TYR A 328 16.79 -0.35 11.08
CA TYR A 328 16.84 -1.17 12.28
C TYR A 328 18.07 -2.08 12.25
N SER A 329 18.87 -2.04 13.30
CA SER A 329 20.06 -2.90 13.47
C SER A 329 19.78 -3.97 14.50
N LEU A 330 20.22 -5.20 14.24
CA LEU A 330 20.22 -6.29 15.19
C LEU A 330 21.15 -5.95 16.37
N ASN A 331 20.71 -6.24 17.60
CA ASN A 331 21.46 -5.98 18.84
C ASN A 331 22.69 -6.89 19.02
#